data_AF-A0A8D4N4J8-F1
#
_entry.id   AF-A0A8D4N4J8-F1
#
_cell.length_a   1.000
_cell.length_b   1.000
_cell.length_c   1.000
_cell.angle_alpha   90.00
_cell.angle_beta   90.00
_cell.angle_gamma   90.00
#
_symmetry.space_group_name_H-M   'P 1'
#
loop_
_entity.id
_entity.type
_entity.pdbx_description
1 polymer ?
#
loop_
_entity_poly.entity_id
_entity_poly.type
_entity_poly.pdbx_seq_one_letter_code
_entity_poly.pdbx_strand_id
1 'polypeptide(L)'
;MTVFITVFSGVLVYVIGQIIMKLIIDPINDLKKAISKIVYDLVFYANVLGNPKGPDNENMVSTCKIMRQHSSILHAATHLVPAYKYIYKPFGIPSPEEIKKATNKLIYLSNGYDGPLTNQGILNIYTMQEVQLCLGVPIPEGERLNPDDKIMFIRGKNQ
;
A
#
# COMPACT_ATOMS: atom_id res chain seq x y z
N MET A 1 5.44 -37.84 38.41
CA MET A 1 4.27 -37.21 37.76
C MET A 1 4.46 -35.70 37.58
N THR A 2 4.90 -34.96 38.59
CA THR A 2 5.10 -33.49 38.54
C THR A 2 6.08 -33.02 37.46
N VAL A 3 7.25 -33.68 37.33
CA VAL A 3 8.26 -33.30 36.31
C VAL A 3 7.68 -33.42 34.89
N PHE A 4 6.93 -34.49 34.62
CA PHE A 4 6.28 -34.70 33.33
C PHE A 4 5.27 -33.60 33.02
N ILE A 5 4.45 -33.21 34.00
CA ILE A 5 3.47 -32.13 33.85
C ILE A 5 4.18 -30.81 33.57
N THR A 6 5.23 -30.46 34.34
CA THR A 6 5.97 -29.19 34.14
C THR A 6 6.63 -29.12 32.77
N VAL A 7 7.29 -30.20 32.33
CA VAL A 7 7.92 -30.27 31.01
C VAL A 7 6.84 -30.14 29.91
N PHE A 8 5.73 -30.86 30.05
CA PHE A 8 4.65 -30.82 29.08
C PHE A 8 3.98 -29.43 29.01
N SER A 9 3.78 -28.77 30.15
CA SER A 9 3.28 -27.40 30.21
C SER A 9 4.23 -26.41 29.52
N GLY A 10 5.54 -26.55 29.71
CA GLY A 10 6.54 -25.72 29.02
C GLY A 10 6.49 -25.89 27.50
N VAL A 11 6.41 -27.14 27.02
CA VAL A 11 6.26 -27.43 25.59
C VAL A 11 4.96 -26.85 25.04
N LEU A 12 3.84 -26.98 25.76
CA LEU A 12 2.55 -26.45 25.32
C LEU A 12 2.58 -24.93 25.17
N VAL A 13 3.12 -24.20 26.15
CA VAL A 13 3.27 -22.74 26.08
C VAL A 13 4.17 -22.35 24.89
N TYR A 14 5.29 -23.05 24.69
CA TYR A 14 6.18 -22.82 23.56
C TYR A 14 5.45 -23.01 22.21
N VAL A 15 4.73 -24.11 22.04
CA VAL A 15 3.98 -24.41 20.81
C VAL A 15 2.93 -23.34 20.53
N ILE A 16 2.16 -22.93 21.55
CA ILE A 16 1.18 -21.83 21.41
C ILE A 16 1.88 -20.53 20.99
N GLY A 17 3.02 -20.20 21.60
CA GLY A 17 3.82 -19.03 21.22
C GLY A 17 4.27 -19.08 19.75
N GLN A 18 4.74 -20.23 19.28
CA GLN A 18 5.15 -20.40 17.88
C GLN A 18 3.98 -20.26 16.91
N ILE A 19 2.80 -20.77 17.27
CA ILE A 19 1.59 -20.62 16.46
C ILE A 19 1.21 -19.14 16.33
N ILE A 20 1.21 -18.39 17.43
CA ILE A 20 0.91 -16.96 17.41
C ILE A 20 1.93 -16.20 16.54
N MET A 21 3.22 -16.51 16.69
CA MET A 21 4.26 -15.89 15.88
C MET A 21 4.05 -16.14 14.38
N LYS A 22 3.85 -17.40 13.99
CA LYS A 22 3.77 -17.79 12.57
C LYS A 22 2.46 -17.40 11.90
N LEU A 23 1.34 -17.46 12.62
CA LEU A 23 0.03 -17.21 12.03
C LEU A 23 -0.41 -15.75 12.14
N ILE A 24 0.06 -15.01 13.14
CA ILE A 24 -0.40 -13.63 13.37
C ILE A 24 0.73 -12.64 13.13
N ILE A 25 1.86 -12.78 13.83
CA ILE A 25 2.92 -11.77 13.83
C ILE A 25 3.65 -11.71 12.48
N ASP A 26 4.05 -12.86 11.93
CA ASP A 26 4.77 -12.94 10.66
C ASP A 26 3.95 -12.35 9.48
N PRO A 27 2.67 -12.72 9.26
CA PRO A 27 1.86 -12.11 8.20
C PRO A 27 1.66 -10.60 8.34
N ILE A 28 1.52 -10.10 9.57
CA ILE A 28 1.39 -8.65 9.83
C ILE A 28 2.70 -7.93 9.48
N ASN A 29 3.84 -8.50 9.85
CA ASN A 29 5.14 -7.96 9.50
C ASN A 29 5.35 -7.93 7.99
N ASP A 30 4.94 -8.97 7.28
CA ASP A 30 5.07 -9.03 5.82
C ASP A 30 4.16 -8.01 5.12
N LEU A 31 2.95 -7.78 5.63
CA LEU A 31 2.10 -6.68 5.18
C LEU A 31 2.77 -5.32 5.40
N LYS A 32 3.34 -5.08 6.59
CA LYS A 32 4.05 -3.82 6.88
C LYS A 32 5.26 -3.62 5.97
N LYS A 33 6.01 -4.67 5.67
CA LYS A 33 7.11 -4.61 4.68
C LYS A 33 6.59 -4.25 3.30
N ALA A 34 5.48 -4.85 2.85
CA ALA A 34 4.85 -4.51 1.58
C ALA A 34 4.44 -3.03 1.55
N ILE A 35 3.77 -2.54 2.61
CA ILE A 35 3.39 -1.13 2.76
C ILE A 35 4.63 -0.23 2.68
N SER A 36 5.68 -0.53 3.44
CA SER A 36 6.93 0.24 3.43
C SER A 36 7.56 0.30 2.04
N LYS A 37 7.55 -0.82 1.30
CA LYS A 37 8.10 -0.87 -0.06
C LYS A 37 7.28 -0.04 -1.04
N ILE A 38 5.95 -0.08 -0.92
CA ILE A 38 5.03 0.75 -1.73
C ILE A 38 5.35 2.23 -1.52
N VAL A 39 5.44 2.65 -0.26
CA VAL A 39 5.70 4.05 0.09
C VAL A 39 7.06 4.51 -0.43
N TYR A 40 8.10 3.68 -0.25
CA TYR A 40 9.42 3.93 -0.81
C TYR A 40 9.36 4.14 -2.35
N ASP A 41 8.69 3.24 -3.07
CA ASP A 41 8.61 3.32 -4.53
C ASP A 41 7.76 4.49 -5.02
N LEU A 42 6.71 4.87 -4.30
CA LEU A 42 5.94 6.08 -4.62
C LEU A 42 6.80 7.33 -4.56
N VAL A 43 7.66 7.44 -3.54
CA VAL A 43 8.58 8.58 -3.41
C VAL A 43 9.70 8.49 -4.45
N PHE A 44 10.30 7.32 -4.61
CA PHE A 44 11.42 7.12 -5.53
C PHE A 44 11.04 7.38 -6.99
N TYR A 45 9.86 6.93 -7.41
CA TYR A 45 9.35 7.11 -8.77
C TYR A 45 8.43 8.34 -8.91
N ALA A 46 8.37 9.24 -7.92
CA ALA A 46 7.52 10.43 -7.98
C ALA A 46 7.85 11.32 -9.19
N ASN A 47 9.12 11.41 -9.57
CA ASN A 47 9.56 12.15 -10.76
C ASN A 47 9.01 11.56 -12.06
N VAL A 48 8.86 10.23 -12.15
CA VAL A 48 8.31 9.54 -13.33
C VAL A 48 6.78 9.66 -13.33
N LEU A 49 6.13 9.34 -12.21
CA LEU A 49 4.67 9.38 -12.08
C LEU A 49 4.12 10.80 -12.19
N GLY A 50 4.83 11.80 -11.67
CA GLY A 50 4.46 13.22 -11.76
C GLY A 50 4.70 13.84 -13.14
N ASN A 51 5.49 13.20 -14.00
CA ASN A 51 5.76 13.63 -15.38
C ASN A 51 5.44 12.49 -16.35
N PRO A 52 4.15 12.12 -16.48
CA PRO A 52 3.77 10.93 -17.21
C PRO A 52 4.14 11.05 -18.68
N LYS A 53 4.59 9.93 -19.25
CA LYS A 53 4.98 9.81 -20.66
C LYS A 53 4.11 8.76 -21.36
N GLY A 54 4.22 8.71 -22.68
CA GLY A 54 3.56 7.70 -23.50
C GLY A 54 4.05 6.27 -23.22
N PRO A 55 3.33 5.27 -23.76
CA PRO A 55 3.65 3.85 -23.59
C PRO A 55 4.95 3.42 -24.32
N ASP A 56 5.51 4.27 -25.15
CA ASP A 56 6.83 4.12 -25.79
C ASP A 56 7.99 4.36 -24.81
N ASN A 57 7.74 5.02 -23.67
CA ASN A 57 8.77 5.27 -22.68
C ASN A 57 8.98 4.06 -21.73
N GLU A 58 10.10 3.36 -21.88
CA GLU A 58 10.41 2.17 -21.07
C GLU A 58 10.40 2.41 -19.56
N ASN A 59 10.89 3.57 -19.10
CA ASN A 59 10.90 3.92 -17.67
C ASN A 59 9.48 4.12 -17.13
N MET A 60 8.59 4.73 -17.92
CA MET A 60 7.18 4.86 -17.55
C MET A 60 6.49 3.49 -17.50
N VAL A 61 6.71 2.65 -18.51
CA VAL A 61 6.14 1.30 -18.57
C VAL A 61 6.57 0.45 -17.36
N SER A 62 7.86 0.48 -17.02
CA SER A 62 8.38 -0.26 -15.87
C SER A 62 7.81 0.27 -14.55
N THR A 63 7.73 1.59 -14.38
CA THR A 63 7.15 2.24 -13.19
C THR A 63 5.66 1.88 -13.03
N CYS A 64 4.87 1.98 -14.10
CA CYS A 64 3.47 1.58 -14.10
C CYS A 64 3.28 0.09 -13.74
N LYS A 65 4.16 -0.79 -14.24
CA LYS A 65 4.16 -2.20 -13.89
C LYS A 65 4.45 -2.42 -12.40
N ILE A 66 5.38 -1.67 -11.81
CA ILE A 66 5.66 -1.70 -10.37
C ILE A 66 4.41 -1.30 -9.58
N MET A 67 3.69 -0.24 -9.97
CA MET A 67 2.44 0.15 -9.30
C MET A 67 1.37 -0.95 -9.39
N ARG A 68 1.29 -1.65 -10.52
CA ARG A 68 0.39 -2.80 -10.69
C ARG A 68 0.79 -3.96 -9.77
N GLN A 69 2.09 -4.25 -9.66
CA GLN A 69 2.61 -5.28 -8.76
C GLN A 69 2.32 -4.93 -7.30
N HIS A 70 2.52 -3.68 -6.90
CA HIS A 70 2.22 -3.17 -5.57
C HIS A 70 0.76 -3.35 -5.18
N SER A 71 -0.17 -3.03 -6.10
CA SER A 71 -1.59 -3.31 -5.91
C SER A 71 -1.84 -4.80 -5.63
N SER A 72 -1.24 -5.69 -6.41
CA SER A 72 -1.42 -7.14 -6.27
C SER A 72 -0.82 -7.68 -4.98
N ILE A 73 0.39 -7.24 -4.62
CA ILE A 73 1.09 -7.65 -3.39
C ILE A 73 0.34 -7.15 -2.17
N LEU A 74 -0.12 -5.90 -2.16
CA LEU A 74 -0.89 -5.34 -1.04
C LEU A 74 -2.16 -6.15 -0.80
N HIS A 75 -2.86 -6.50 -1.87
CA HIS A 75 -4.06 -7.33 -1.80
C HIS A 75 -3.76 -8.74 -1.26
N ALA A 76 -2.72 -9.39 -1.78
CA ALA A 76 -2.31 -10.73 -1.35
C ALA A 76 -1.83 -10.77 0.11
N ALA A 77 -0.94 -9.84 0.50
CA ALA A 77 -0.42 -9.75 1.86
C ALA A 77 -1.53 -9.49 2.88
N THR A 78 -2.53 -8.67 2.52
CA THR A 78 -3.69 -8.43 3.39
C THR A 78 -4.51 -9.71 3.62
N HIS A 79 -4.67 -10.56 2.60
CA HIS A 79 -5.41 -11.83 2.72
C HIS A 79 -4.69 -12.88 3.57
N LEU A 80 -3.36 -12.79 3.71
CA LEU A 80 -2.58 -13.70 4.56
C LEU A 80 -2.76 -13.42 6.05
N VAL A 81 -3.19 -12.21 6.41
CA VAL A 81 -3.36 -11.80 7.80
C VAL A 81 -4.71 -12.32 8.32
N PRO A 82 -4.72 -13.26 9.29
CA PRO A 82 -5.95 -13.87 9.77
C PRO A 82 -6.80 -12.87 10.54
N ALA A 83 -8.13 -13.01 10.45
CA ALA A 83 -9.04 -12.18 11.24
C ALA A 83 -8.81 -10.65 11.09
N TYR A 84 -8.34 -10.20 9.91
CA TYR A 84 -7.92 -8.81 9.63
C TYR A 84 -8.88 -7.74 10.18
N LYS A 85 -10.19 -7.96 10.00
CA LYS A 85 -11.26 -7.06 10.45
C LYS A 85 -11.21 -6.75 11.95
N TYR A 86 -10.63 -7.63 12.76
CA TYR A 86 -10.54 -7.50 14.21
C TYR A 86 -9.15 -7.04 14.66
N ILE A 87 -8.09 -7.42 13.94
CA ILE A 87 -6.71 -7.18 14.37
C ILE A 87 -6.08 -5.90 13.80
N TYR A 88 -6.72 -5.22 12.85
CA TYR A 88 -6.07 -4.07 12.21
C TYR A 88 -5.70 -2.93 13.18
N LYS A 89 -6.61 -2.57 14.10
CA LYS A 89 -6.38 -1.51 15.10
C LYS A 89 -5.23 -1.79 16.07
N PRO A 90 -5.21 -2.92 16.81
CA PRO A 90 -4.16 -3.15 17.80
C PRO A 90 -2.76 -3.26 17.19
N PHE A 91 -2.65 -3.66 15.92
CA PHE A 91 -1.37 -3.78 15.23
C PHE A 91 -0.98 -2.54 14.42
N GLY A 92 -1.81 -1.48 14.43
CA GLY A 92 -1.54 -0.24 13.71
C GLY A 92 -1.36 -0.47 12.20
N ILE A 93 -2.19 -1.34 11.62
CA ILE A 93 -2.25 -1.54 10.16
C ILE A 93 -3.55 -0.89 9.62
N PRO A 94 -3.58 -0.51 8.33
CA PRO A 94 -4.75 0.17 7.76
C PRO A 94 -6.03 -0.65 7.88
N SER A 95 -7.18 0.03 7.84
CA SER A 95 -8.48 -0.65 7.79
C SER A 95 -8.67 -1.38 6.45
N PRO A 96 -9.56 -2.39 6.37
CA PRO A 96 -9.88 -3.06 5.11
C PRO A 96 -10.31 -2.09 4.00
N GLU A 97 -11.02 -1.03 4.36
CA GLU A 97 -11.47 -0.01 3.42
C GLU A 97 -10.32 0.83 2.88
N GLU A 98 -9.38 1.20 3.75
CA GLU A 98 -8.18 1.94 3.34
C GLU A 98 -7.27 1.07 2.46
N ILE A 99 -7.09 -0.21 2.76
CA ILE A 99 -6.38 -1.14 1.87
C ILE A 99 -7.04 -1.19 0.50
N LYS A 100 -8.38 -1.31 0.45
CA LYS A 100 -9.13 -1.34 -0.81
C LYS A 100 -8.95 -0.03 -1.59
N LYS A 101 -9.03 1.12 -0.92
CA LYS A 101 -8.77 2.43 -1.52
C LYS A 101 -7.35 2.52 -2.07
N ALA A 102 -6.33 2.18 -1.27
CA ALA A 102 -4.93 2.18 -1.68
C ALA A 102 -4.69 1.27 -2.90
N THR A 103 -5.23 0.05 -2.88
CA THR A 103 -5.17 -0.90 -4.00
C THR A 103 -5.72 -0.27 -5.28
N ASN A 104 -6.94 0.28 -5.23
CA ASN A 104 -7.56 0.91 -6.41
C ASN A 104 -6.75 2.10 -6.93
N LYS A 105 -6.14 2.88 -6.04
CA LYS A 105 -5.32 4.05 -6.39
C LYS A 105 -3.97 3.63 -7.00
N LEU A 106 -3.37 2.54 -6.53
CA LEU A 106 -2.20 1.94 -7.17
C LEU A 106 -2.53 1.42 -8.58
N ILE A 107 -3.73 0.86 -8.77
CA ILE A 107 -4.21 0.48 -10.12
C ILE A 107 -4.37 1.73 -11.00
N TYR A 108 -4.93 2.81 -10.46
CA TYR A 108 -4.99 4.08 -11.20
C TYR A 108 -3.60 4.54 -11.64
N LEU A 109 -2.61 4.55 -10.73
CA LEU A 109 -1.22 4.92 -11.06
C LEU A 109 -0.59 3.99 -12.09
N SER A 110 -0.94 2.69 -12.08
CA SER A 110 -0.46 1.75 -13.11
C SER A 110 -0.98 2.04 -14.52
N ASN A 111 -2.06 2.83 -14.63
CA ASN A 111 -2.61 3.31 -15.89
C ASN A 111 -2.30 4.80 -16.12
N GLY A 112 -1.48 5.42 -15.26
CA GLY A 112 -1.24 6.86 -15.21
C GLY A 112 -0.29 7.39 -16.29
N TYR A 113 -0.26 6.80 -17.49
CA TYR A 113 0.50 7.27 -18.66
C TYR A 113 0.05 8.66 -19.12
N ASP A 114 0.77 9.28 -20.06
CA ASP A 114 0.31 10.51 -20.71
C ASP A 114 -0.98 10.24 -21.50
N GLY A 115 -2.11 10.43 -20.83
CA GLY A 115 -3.41 10.00 -21.28
C GLY A 115 -4.25 11.14 -21.85
N PRO A 116 -5.59 10.99 -21.80
CA PRO A 116 -6.52 11.97 -22.36
C PRO A 116 -6.68 13.22 -21.48
N LEU A 117 -6.10 13.25 -20.28
CA LEU A 117 -6.19 14.38 -19.36
C LEU A 117 -4.97 15.30 -19.50
N THR A 118 -5.21 16.60 -19.53
CA THR A 118 -4.14 17.61 -19.70
C THR A 118 -3.20 17.66 -18.50
N ASN A 119 -3.71 17.39 -17.29
CA ASN A 119 -2.95 17.48 -16.03
C ASN A 119 -2.73 16.11 -15.37
N GLN A 120 -2.52 15.07 -16.17
CA GLN A 120 -2.38 13.70 -15.66
C GLN A 120 -1.27 13.56 -14.61
N GLY A 121 -0.15 14.28 -14.77
CA GLY A 121 0.94 14.28 -13.79
C GLY A 121 0.53 14.82 -12.43
N ILE A 122 -0.22 15.92 -12.40
CA ILE A 122 -0.77 16.49 -11.16
C ILE A 122 -1.72 15.49 -10.50
N LEU A 123 -2.62 14.88 -11.27
CA LEU A 123 -3.57 13.87 -10.77
C LEU A 123 -2.86 12.62 -10.23
N ASN A 124 -1.74 12.22 -10.84
CA ASN A 124 -0.90 11.15 -10.32
C ASN A 124 -0.30 11.54 -8.96
N ILE A 125 0.20 12.77 -8.78
CA ILE A 125 0.74 13.26 -7.50
C ILE A 125 -0.34 13.24 -6.41
N TYR A 126 -1.54 13.77 -6.69
CA TYR A 126 -2.68 13.65 -5.76
C TYR A 126 -2.97 12.20 -5.40
N THR A 127 -2.91 11.30 -6.38
CA THR A 127 -3.16 9.88 -6.16
C THR A 127 -2.08 9.22 -5.31
N MET A 128 -0.80 9.58 -5.50
CA MET A 128 0.31 9.10 -4.65
C MET A 128 0.09 9.52 -3.18
N GLN A 129 -0.30 10.78 -2.94
CA GLN A 129 -0.67 11.27 -1.61
C GLN A 129 -1.83 10.48 -1.01
N GLU A 130 -2.89 10.24 -1.77
CA GLU A 130 -4.03 9.44 -1.31
C GLU A 130 -3.63 8.01 -0.93
N VAL A 131 -2.70 7.39 -1.67
CA VAL A 131 -2.16 6.06 -1.29
C VAL A 131 -1.44 6.14 0.04
N GLN A 132 -0.53 7.10 0.22
CA GLN A 132 0.22 7.26 1.47
C GLN A 132 -0.70 7.46 2.67
N LEU A 133 -1.72 8.31 2.55
CA LEU A 133 -2.71 8.54 3.60
C LEU A 133 -3.51 7.27 3.93
N CYS A 134 -3.96 6.52 2.90
CA CYS A 134 -4.64 5.24 3.13
C CYS A 134 -3.72 4.21 3.80
N LEU A 135 -2.42 4.26 3.55
CA LEU A 135 -1.46 3.34 4.17
C LEU A 135 -0.99 3.80 5.56
N GLY A 136 -1.57 4.87 6.10
CA GLY A 136 -1.26 5.39 7.44
C GLY A 136 0.08 6.12 7.51
N VAL A 137 0.62 6.59 6.38
CA VAL A 137 1.85 7.39 6.35
C VAL A 137 1.51 8.86 6.62
N PRO A 138 2.09 9.48 7.65
CA PRO A 138 1.89 10.90 7.92
C PRO A 138 2.59 11.74 6.84
N ILE A 139 1.91 12.78 6.38
CA ILE A 139 2.45 13.77 5.44
C ILE A 139 2.45 15.11 6.17
N PRO A 140 3.58 15.86 6.18
CA PRO A 140 3.64 17.19 6.79
C PRO A 140 2.57 18.13 6.23
N GLU A 141 1.96 18.95 7.08
CA GLU A 141 0.84 19.82 6.67
C GLU A 141 1.23 20.77 5.53
N GLY A 142 2.46 21.27 5.52
CA GLY A 142 2.97 22.15 4.46
C GLY A 142 3.20 21.46 3.10
N GLU A 143 3.28 20.14 3.08
CA GLU A 143 3.46 19.34 1.85
C GLU A 143 2.14 18.75 1.33
N ARG A 144 1.07 18.81 2.15
CA ARG A 144 -0.20 18.19 1.84
C ARG A 144 -0.93 18.99 0.78
N LEU A 145 -1.21 18.34 -0.34
CA LEU A 145 -2.04 18.90 -1.40
C LEU A 145 -3.49 19.02 -0.94
N ASN A 146 -4.13 20.15 -1.26
CA ASN A 146 -5.53 20.42 -0.95
C ASN A 146 -6.46 19.55 -1.82
N PRO A 147 -7.26 18.64 -1.23
CA PRO A 147 -8.15 17.76 -2.00
C PRO A 147 -9.17 18.49 -2.88
N ASP A 148 -9.62 19.68 -2.48
CA ASP A 148 -10.65 20.44 -3.20
C ASP A 148 -10.13 20.96 -4.55
N ASP A 149 -8.83 21.27 -4.62
CA ASP A 149 -8.18 21.76 -5.83
C ASP A 149 -8.02 20.66 -6.88
N LYS A 150 -8.05 19.38 -6.48
CA LYS A 150 -7.91 18.23 -7.39
C LYS A 150 -8.93 18.27 -8.53
N ILE A 151 -10.16 18.67 -8.25
CA ILE A 151 -11.26 18.71 -9.23
C ILE A 151 -10.92 19.66 -10.37
N MET A 152 -10.19 20.75 -10.10
CA MET A 152 -9.81 21.74 -11.10
C MET A 152 -8.88 21.20 -12.18
N PHE A 153 -8.15 20.12 -11.87
CA PHE A 153 -7.18 19.49 -12.77
C PHE A 153 -7.78 18.37 -13.64
N ILE A 154 -9.03 17.97 -13.38
CA ILE A 154 -9.75 17.00 -14.21
C ILE A 154 -10.25 17.71 -15.47
N ARG A 155 -9.37 17.84 -16.46
CA ARG A 155 -9.66 18.47 -17.76
C ARG A 155 -9.18 17.56 -18.88
N GLY A 156 -10.07 17.27 -19.84
CA GLY A 156 -9.68 16.58 -21.07
C GLY A 156 -8.70 17.42 -21.88
N LYS A 157 -7.85 16.77 -22.68
CA LYS A 157 -7.12 17.42 -23.77
C LYS A 157 -8.14 17.79 -24.83
N ASN A 158 -8.13 19.07 -25.25
CA ASN A 158 -8.88 19.46 -26.44
C ASN A 158 -8.27 18.70 -27.63
N GLN A 159 -9.11 17.96 -28.36
CA GLN A 159 -8.70 17.26 -29.59
C GLN A 159 -8.32 18.25 -30.68
#